data_AF-A0A5S9MI28-F1
#
_entry.id   AF-A0A5S9MI28-F1
#
_cell.length_a   1.000
_cell.length_b   1.000
_cell.length_c   1.000
_cell.angle_alpha   90.00
_cell.angle_beta   90.00
_cell.angle_gamma   90.00
#
_symmetry.space_group_name_H-M   'P 1'
#
loop_
_entity.id
_entity.type
_entity.pdbx_description
1 polymer ?
#
loop_
_entity_poly.entity_id
_entity_poly.type
_entity_poly.pdbx_seq_one_letter_code
_entity_poly.pdbx_strand_id
1 'polypeptide(L)'
;MFKGEHEPMSITKKTFERLLSFIYIYPHYFIGSNADLPIVGGSILSHDHFQGGAHEFPMAKAKLEDVFSLSAFPNVRAGIVKWPMSVIRLRSSDRQTLADAADFILNEWKMYSDEEVELLAHTGETPHNTITPIARRHGDDYELDLVLRNNRTNKQHPDGIFHPHEEVHHIKKENIGLIEVMGLAVLPGRLAEELSQLKEALLSQNPLKKSKPVLLSRNTKHGQSVCLKRTPLQRRIQKPFYKKEVGMIFFLEFSHRRVCLKKTEQGKTAFKRFIHTLI
;
A
#
# COMPACT_ATOMS: atom_id res chain seq x y z
N MET A 1 15.19 -4.85 21.44
CA MET A 1 14.90 -4.43 20.05
C MET A 1 14.90 -2.92 19.98
N PHE A 2 16.10 -2.34 19.92
CA PHE A 2 16.33 -0.95 19.53
C PHE A 2 17.68 -0.96 18.81
N LYS A 3 17.81 -0.26 17.68
CA LYS A 3 19.15 -0.01 17.13
C LYS A 3 19.82 0.99 18.08
N GLY A 4 20.98 0.62 18.61
CA GLY A 4 21.73 1.50 19.52
C GLY A 4 22.32 2.73 18.81
N GLU A 5 22.44 2.68 17.48
CA GLU A 5 23.00 3.75 16.66
C GLU A 5 21.95 4.30 15.67
N HIS A 6 22.03 5.61 15.40
CA HIS A 6 21.22 6.27 14.39
C HIS A 6 21.78 5.96 12.99
N GLU A 7 21.25 4.92 12.37
CA GLU A 7 21.51 4.60 10.97
C GLU A 7 20.29 4.91 10.11
N PRO A 8 20.49 5.34 8.85
CA PRO A 8 19.42 5.43 7.87
C PRO A 8 18.64 4.12 7.77
N MET A 9 17.33 4.25 7.55
CA MET A 9 16.45 3.12 7.36
C MET A 9 16.89 2.33 6.11
N SER A 10 17.00 1.01 6.22
CA SER A 10 17.27 0.13 5.07
C SER A 10 16.56 -1.21 5.25
N ILE A 11 15.98 -1.69 4.16
CA ILE A 11 15.38 -3.02 4.11
C ILE A 11 16.45 -4.00 3.64
N THR A 12 16.80 -4.92 4.54
CA THR A 12 17.83 -5.95 4.37
C THR A 12 17.35 -7.25 5.00
N LYS A 13 18.07 -8.36 4.79
CA LYS A 13 17.90 -9.60 5.54
C LYS A 13 17.73 -9.40 7.05
N LYS A 14 18.57 -8.55 7.68
CA LYS A 14 18.51 -8.25 9.11
C LYS A 14 17.17 -7.64 9.52
N THR A 15 16.52 -6.90 8.62
CA THR A 15 15.18 -6.36 8.84
C THR A 15 14.18 -7.51 9.01
N PHE A 16 14.18 -8.50 8.10
CA PHE A 16 13.29 -9.66 8.22
C PHE A 16 13.58 -10.49 9.47
N GLU A 17 14.85 -10.73 9.80
CA GLU A 17 15.25 -11.45 11.01
C GLU A 17 14.76 -10.75 12.29
N ARG A 18 14.83 -9.42 12.35
CA ARG A 18 14.31 -8.62 13.48
C ARG A 18 12.79 -8.74 13.60
N LEU A 19 12.06 -8.60 12.49
CA LEU A 19 10.60 -8.72 12.47
C LEU A 19 10.16 -10.12 12.94
N LEU A 20 10.81 -11.17 12.43
CA LEU A 20 10.55 -12.55 12.83
C LEU A 20 10.93 -12.83 14.28
N SER A 21 12.03 -12.23 14.77
CA SER A 21 12.41 -12.30 16.19
C SER A 21 11.39 -11.65 17.11
N PHE A 22 10.78 -10.54 16.68
CA PHE A 22 9.74 -9.88 17.47
C PHE A 22 8.52 -10.77 17.64
N ILE A 23 7.99 -11.32 16.55
CA ILE A 23 6.77 -12.15 16.59
C ILE A 23 7.01 -13.54 17.18
N TYR A 24 8.26 -13.97 17.31
CA TYR A 24 8.61 -15.14 18.13
C TYR A 24 8.35 -14.87 19.61
N ILE A 25 8.71 -13.68 20.12
CA ILE A 25 8.50 -13.30 21.52
C ILE A 25 7.04 -12.89 21.75
N TYR A 26 6.45 -12.16 20.80
CA TYR A 26 5.08 -11.63 20.87
C TYR A 26 4.21 -12.19 19.74
N PRO A 27 3.78 -13.46 19.82
CA PRO A 27 3.11 -14.15 18.70
C PRO A 27 1.73 -13.59 18.33
N HIS A 28 1.09 -12.85 19.24
CA HIS A 28 -0.21 -12.23 19.04
C HIS A 28 -0.13 -10.84 18.39
N TYR A 29 1.08 -10.35 18.09
CA TYR A 29 1.31 -9.08 17.42
C TYR A 29 1.67 -9.28 15.96
N PHE A 30 1.30 -8.30 15.13
CA PHE A 30 1.99 -8.05 13.89
C PHE A 30 3.08 -6.99 14.11
N ILE A 31 4.08 -7.00 13.25
CA ILE A 31 5.09 -5.94 13.17
C ILE A 31 5.49 -5.76 11.71
N GLY A 32 5.75 -4.53 11.29
CA GLY A 32 6.25 -4.25 9.96
C GLY A 32 7.10 -2.99 9.93
N SER A 33 7.67 -2.75 8.76
CA SER A 33 8.52 -1.61 8.49
C SER A 33 8.01 -0.86 7.27
N ASN A 34 8.08 0.47 7.27
CA ASN A 34 7.90 1.22 6.03
C ASN A 34 9.06 0.90 5.06
N ALA A 35 8.90 1.23 3.79
CA ALA A 35 9.99 1.09 2.83
C ALA A 35 11.10 2.15 3.05
N ASP A 36 12.33 1.80 2.70
CA ASP A 36 13.55 2.61 2.92
C ASP A 36 13.82 3.68 1.85
N LEU A 37 13.04 3.69 0.77
CA LEU A 37 13.15 4.71 -0.26
C LEU A 37 12.26 5.92 0.03
N PRO A 38 12.62 7.13 -0.45
CA PRO A 38 11.74 8.28 -0.37
C PRO A 38 10.44 8.03 -1.15
N ILE A 39 9.39 8.77 -0.81
CA ILE A 39 8.05 8.73 -1.45
C ILE A 39 7.21 7.48 -1.07
N VAL A 40 7.83 6.33 -0.74
CA VAL A 40 7.10 5.06 -0.46
C VAL A 40 6.63 4.86 0.99
N GLY A 41 6.38 5.94 1.74
CA GLY A 41 5.70 5.90 3.04
C GLY A 41 6.54 6.21 4.27
N GLY A 42 7.87 6.32 4.13
CA GLY A 42 8.73 6.83 5.21
C GLY A 42 8.60 8.35 5.35
N SER A 43 8.11 8.83 6.49
CA SER A 43 8.18 10.25 6.88
C SER A 43 9.48 10.58 7.64
N ILE A 44 10.12 9.56 8.21
CA ILE A 44 11.39 9.65 8.96
C ILE A 44 12.31 8.57 8.39
N LEU A 45 13.10 8.91 7.37
CA LEU A 45 14.12 8.01 6.81
C LEU A 45 15.43 8.05 7.61
N SER A 46 15.55 9.01 8.53
CA SER A 46 16.73 9.23 9.36
C SER A 46 16.92 8.19 10.46
N HIS A 47 15.91 7.39 10.78
CA HIS A 47 16.02 6.32 11.78
C HIS A 47 15.15 5.11 11.45
N ASP A 48 15.72 3.92 11.60
CA ASP A 48 15.03 2.64 11.49
C ASP A 48 13.95 2.51 12.57
N HIS A 49 12.69 2.31 12.17
CA HIS A 49 11.58 2.18 13.10
C HIS A 49 10.55 1.19 12.59
N PHE A 50 9.94 0.46 13.52
CA PHE A 50 8.91 -0.53 13.23
C PHE A 50 7.57 -0.10 13.79
N GLN A 51 6.49 -0.52 13.12
CA GLN A 51 5.13 -0.32 13.58
C GLN A 51 4.49 -1.70 13.82
N GLY A 52 3.80 -1.86 14.94
CA GLY A 52 3.19 -3.14 15.31
C GLY A 52 2.04 -2.98 16.29
N GLY A 53 1.29 -4.06 16.47
CA GLY A 53 0.14 -4.10 17.38
C GLY A 53 -0.58 -5.45 17.35
N ALA A 54 -1.60 -5.61 18.18
CA ALA A 54 -2.40 -6.84 18.26
C ALA A 54 -3.67 -6.82 17.37
N HIS A 55 -3.78 -5.86 16.45
CA HIS A 55 -4.95 -5.75 15.57
C HIS A 55 -4.81 -6.62 14.32
N GLU A 56 -5.87 -7.35 14.00
CA GLU A 56 -5.92 -8.19 12.79
C GLU A 56 -6.51 -7.42 11.61
N PHE A 57 -5.62 -6.89 10.76
CA PHE A 57 -5.98 -6.09 9.59
C PHE A 57 -6.57 -6.92 8.44
N PRO A 58 -7.36 -6.31 7.54
CA PRO A 58 -7.98 -6.99 6.40
C PRO A 58 -6.99 -7.78 5.52
N MET A 59 -5.79 -7.27 5.28
CA MET A 59 -4.78 -7.97 4.49
C MET A 59 -4.32 -9.30 5.12
N ALA A 60 -4.29 -9.41 6.46
CA ALA A 60 -3.96 -10.67 7.13
C ALA A 60 -4.95 -11.79 6.78
N LYS A 61 -6.23 -11.43 6.61
CA LYS A 61 -7.35 -12.33 6.26
C LYS A 61 -7.45 -12.62 4.76
N ALA A 62 -6.72 -11.88 3.93
CA ALA A 62 -6.79 -12.02 2.48
C ALA A 62 -6.26 -13.40 2.06
N LYS A 63 -6.96 -14.03 1.12
CA LYS A 63 -6.59 -15.34 0.57
C LYS A 63 -5.45 -15.18 -0.44
N LEU A 64 -4.74 -16.27 -0.71
CA LEU A 64 -3.84 -16.35 -1.86
C LEU A 64 -4.68 -16.46 -3.15
N GLU A 65 -4.28 -15.71 -4.17
CA GLU A 65 -4.83 -15.75 -5.53
C GLU A 65 -4.12 -16.83 -6.35
N ASP A 66 -2.79 -16.84 -6.32
CA ASP A 66 -1.93 -17.83 -6.97
C ASP A 66 -0.87 -18.33 -5.96
N VAL A 67 -0.51 -19.61 -6.02
CA VAL A 67 0.52 -20.24 -5.16
C VAL A 67 1.66 -20.70 -6.04
N PHE A 68 2.89 -20.51 -5.58
CA PHE A 68 4.09 -20.96 -6.28
C PHE A 68 5.17 -21.44 -5.29
N SER A 69 6.15 -22.18 -5.79
CA SER A 69 7.25 -22.71 -5.00
C SER A 69 8.54 -22.03 -5.43
N LEU A 70 9.37 -21.64 -4.46
CA LEU A 70 10.71 -21.14 -4.71
C LEU A 70 11.66 -22.34 -4.73
N SER A 71 12.32 -22.62 -5.85
CA SER A 71 13.17 -23.81 -5.99
C SER A 71 14.29 -23.87 -4.96
N ALA A 72 14.85 -22.71 -4.58
CA ALA A 72 15.88 -22.60 -3.54
C ALA A 72 15.33 -22.77 -2.10
N PHE A 73 14.02 -22.67 -1.90
CA PHE A 73 13.38 -22.69 -0.58
C PHE A 73 12.14 -23.62 -0.56
N PRO A 74 12.32 -24.94 -0.70
CA PRO A 74 11.21 -25.89 -0.86
C PRO A 74 10.28 -25.95 0.36
N ASN A 75 10.75 -25.55 1.54
CA ASN A 75 9.97 -25.52 2.78
C ASN A 75 9.21 -24.20 2.99
N VAL A 76 9.33 -23.23 2.08
CA VAL A 76 8.62 -21.96 2.14
C VAL A 76 7.44 -21.98 1.18
N ARG A 77 6.24 -21.84 1.73
CA ARG A 77 5.02 -21.66 0.92
C ARG A 77 4.95 -20.20 0.47
N ALA A 78 4.98 -19.97 -0.84
CA ALA A 78 4.85 -18.64 -1.42
C ALA A 78 3.55 -18.48 -2.22
N GLY A 79 3.01 -17.27 -2.27
CA GLY A 79 1.86 -16.98 -3.11
C GLY A 79 1.55 -15.49 -3.25
N ILE A 80 0.81 -15.15 -4.29
CA ILE A 80 0.30 -13.80 -4.51
C ILE A 80 -0.95 -13.62 -3.65
N VAL A 81 -1.01 -12.56 -2.86
CA VAL A 81 -2.20 -12.26 -2.05
C VAL A 81 -3.27 -11.64 -2.95
N LYS A 82 -4.53 -12.04 -2.76
CA LYS A 82 -5.71 -11.38 -3.33
C LYS A 82 -5.93 -10.04 -2.63
N TRP A 83 -5.05 -9.10 -2.92
CA TRP A 83 -4.99 -7.76 -2.34
C TRP A 83 -4.83 -6.73 -3.46
N PRO A 84 -5.29 -5.47 -3.30
CA PRO A 84 -5.15 -4.47 -4.35
C PRO A 84 -3.69 -4.21 -4.77
N MET A 85 -2.75 -4.28 -3.82
CA MET A 85 -1.33 -4.10 -4.09
C MET A 85 -0.63 -5.39 -4.51
N SER A 86 0.57 -5.25 -5.09
CA SER A 86 1.46 -6.35 -5.43
C SER A 86 2.10 -6.90 -4.16
N VAL A 87 1.53 -7.98 -3.63
CA VAL A 87 1.97 -8.60 -2.38
C VAL A 87 2.30 -10.06 -2.60
N ILE A 88 3.51 -10.45 -2.21
CA ILE A 88 3.93 -11.84 -2.09
C ILE A 88 3.88 -12.22 -0.61
N ARG A 89 3.14 -13.28 -0.29
CA ARG A 89 3.07 -13.84 1.05
C ARG A 89 3.93 -15.09 1.13
N LEU A 90 4.81 -15.13 2.12
CA LEU A 90 5.63 -16.28 2.47
C LEU A 90 5.17 -16.85 3.81
N ARG A 91 5.16 -18.18 3.92
CA ARG A 91 4.91 -18.89 5.17
C ARG A 91 5.89 -20.04 5.38
N SER A 92 6.38 -20.19 6.60
CA SER A 92 7.21 -21.33 7.03
C SER A 92 7.22 -21.43 8.56
N SER A 93 7.40 -22.63 9.08
CA SER A 93 7.67 -22.86 10.50
C SER A 93 9.11 -22.49 10.89
N ASP A 94 10.04 -22.42 9.94
CA ASP A 94 11.42 -22.02 10.16
C ASP A 94 11.65 -20.54 9.81
N ARG A 95 12.02 -19.76 10.83
CA ARG A 95 12.30 -18.33 10.70
C ARG A 95 13.50 -18.05 9.80
N GLN A 96 14.55 -18.86 9.87
CA GLN A 96 15.78 -18.54 9.14
C GLN A 96 15.56 -18.73 7.64
N THR A 97 15.03 -19.89 7.24
CA THR A 97 14.64 -20.14 5.84
C THR A 97 13.65 -19.08 5.33
N LEU A 98 12.70 -18.64 6.16
CA LEU A 98 11.75 -17.60 5.78
C LEU A 98 12.40 -16.22 5.56
N ALA A 99 13.37 -15.85 6.39
CA ALA A 99 14.15 -14.62 6.23
C ALA A 99 15.03 -14.68 4.98
N ASP A 100 15.65 -15.82 4.71
CA ASP A 100 16.50 -16.06 3.54
C ASP A 100 15.69 -15.97 2.24
N ALA A 101 14.49 -16.57 2.21
CA ALA A 101 13.57 -16.47 1.08
C ALA A 101 13.08 -15.04 0.84
N ALA A 102 12.80 -14.28 1.92
CA ALA A 102 12.42 -12.88 1.79
C ALA A 102 13.57 -12.00 1.26
N ASP A 103 14.81 -12.27 1.68
CA ASP A 103 16.00 -11.57 1.19
C ASP A 103 16.29 -11.89 -0.28
N PHE A 104 16.12 -13.15 -0.70
CA PHE A 104 16.18 -13.54 -2.10
C PHE A 104 15.19 -12.73 -2.96
N ILE A 105 13.91 -12.69 -2.58
CA ILE A 105 12.88 -11.92 -3.31
C ILE A 105 13.20 -10.43 -3.31
N LEU A 106 13.70 -9.87 -2.20
CA LEU A 106 14.10 -8.46 -2.14
C LEU A 106 15.21 -8.14 -3.15
N ASN A 107 16.22 -8.98 -3.24
CA ASN A 107 17.35 -8.77 -4.14
C ASN A 107 16.93 -8.92 -5.61
N GLU A 108 16.11 -9.92 -5.93
CA GLU A 108 15.53 -10.06 -7.26
C GLU A 108 14.65 -8.85 -7.63
N TRP A 109 13.78 -8.41 -6.70
CA TRP A 109 12.93 -7.24 -6.91
C TRP A 109 13.75 -5.96 -7.10
N LYS A 110 14.83 -5.77 -6.34
CA LYS A 110 15.71 -4.59 -6.47
C LYS A 110 16.33 -4.47 -7.86
N MET A 111 16.50 -5.57 -8.59
CA MET A 111 17.07 -5.59 -9.93
C MET A 111 16.03 -5.67 -11.05
N TYR A 112 14.79 -6.06 -10.72
CA TYR A 112 13.74 -6.32 -11.70
C TYR A 112 13.17 -5.05 -12.35
N SER A 113 13.18 -5.02 -13.67
CA SER A 113 12.53 -3.98 -14.48
C SER A 113 11.59 -4.63 -15.49
N ASP A 114 10.45 -3.97 -15.75
CA ASP A 114 9.46 -4.34 -16.73
C ASP A 114 8.90 -3.06 -17.37
N GLU A 115 9.46 -2.70 -18.53
CA GLU A 115 9.12 -1.47 -19.25
C GLU A 115 7.67 -1.46 -19.73
N GLU A 116 7.05 -2.63 -19.98
CA GLU A 116 5.67 -2.69 -20.44
C GLU A 116 4.69 -2.11 -19.42
N VAL A 117 5.05 -2.14 -18.14
CA VAL A 117 4.26 -1.59 -17.03
C VAL A 117 4.92 -0.38 -16.36
N GLU A 118 5.88 0.25 -17.05
CA GLU A 118 6.65 1.41 -16.60
C GLU A 118 7.45 1.20 -15.30
N LEU A 119 7.73 -0.06 -14.96
CA LEU A 119 8.48 -0.44 -13.78
C LEU A 119 9.98 -0.49 -14.13
N LEU A 120 10.77 0.41 -13.55
CA LEU A 120 12.21 0.36 -13.66
C LEU A 120 12.83 0.24 -12.27
N ALA A 121 13.79 -0.68 -12.13
CA ALA A 121 14.58 -0.86 -10.94
C ALA A 121 15.50 0.33 -10.65
N HIS A 122 16.06 0.94 -11.70
CA HIS A 122 17.03 2.03 -11.59
C HIS A 122 16.80 3.10 -12.67
N THR A 123 17.11 4.35 -12.35
CA THR A 123 17.33 5.42 -13.32
C THR A 123 18.75 5.95 -13.12
N GLY A 124 19.66 5.62 -14.04
CA GLY A 124 21.10 5.80 -13.82
C GLY A 124 21.56 5.00 -12.60
N GLU A 125 22.17 5.66 -11.63
CA GLU A 125 22.61 5.04 -10.36
C GLU A 125 21.53 5.04 -9.26
N THR A 126 20.37 5.66 -9.49
CA THR A 126 19.33 5.79 -8.46
C THR A 126 18.44 4.54 -8.43
N PRO A 127 18.40 3.78 -7.32
CA PRO A 127 17.48 2.64 -7.16
C PRO A 127 16.05 3.10 -6.87
N HIS A 128 15.08 2.33 -7.36
CA HIS A 128 13.65 2.64 -7.23
C HIS A 128 12.83 1.55 -6.58
N ASN A 129 13.28 0.30 -6.57
CA ASN A 129 12.55 -0.85 -6.03
C ASN A 129 12.89 -1.12 -4.57
N THR A 130 11.87 -1.41 -3.77
CA THR A 130 12.00 -1.83 -2.37
C THR A 130 10.75 -2.60 -1.92
N ILE A 131 10.74 -3.06 -0.67
CA ILE A 131 9.66 -3.83 -0.08
C ILE A 131 9.22 -3.19 1.24
N THR A 132 7.91 -3.18 1.49
CA THR A 132 7.35 -2.94 2.82
C THR A 132 7.03 -4.30 3.45
N PRO A 133 7.86 -4.81 4.38
CA PRO A 133 7.61 -6.10 5.01
C PRO A 133 6.69 -6.01 6.22
N ILE A 134 5.80 -6.99 6.34
CA ILE A 134 4.92 -7.15 7.50
C ILE A 134 4.99 -8.61 7.95
N ALA A 135 5.40 -8.81 9.20
CA ALA A 135 5.47 -10.11 9.84
C ALA A 135 4.30 -10.30 10.82
N ARG A 136 3.80 -11.53 10.87
CA ARG A 136 2.82 -11.99 11.87
C ARG A 136 2.95 -13.50 12.07
N ARG A 137 2.32 -14.03 13.11
CA ARG A 137 2.11 -15.47 13.26
C ARG A 137 0.80 -15.89 12.61
N HIS A 138 0.79 -17.08 12.02
CA HIS A 138 -0.42 -17.71 11.48
C HIS A 138 -0.46 -19.17 11.92
N GLY A 139 -1.16 -19.44 13.03
CA GLY A 139 -1.05 -20.72 13.72
C GLY A 139 0.39 -20.96 14.18
N ASP A 140 0.96 -22.10 13.81
CA ASP A 140 2.33 -22.48 14.16
C ASP A 140 3.39 -21.90 13.22
N ASP A 141 2.97 -21.33 12.09
CA ASP A 141 3.86 -20.75 11.08
C ASP A 141 4.15 -19.27 11.32
N TYR A 142 5.31 -18.85 10.83
CA TYR A 142 5.63 -17.44 10.59
C TYR A 142 5.13 -17.04 9.22
N GLU A 143 4.53 -15.86 9.12
CA GLU A 143 4.08 -15.28 7.86
C GLU A 143 4.79 -13.94 7.61
N LEU A 144 5.29 -13.76 6.40
CA LEU A 144 5.82 -12.49 5.89
C LEU A 144 5.04 -12.06 4.65
N ASP A 145 4.38 -10.91 4.75
CA ASP A 145 3.84 -10.20 3.59
C ASP A 145 4.88 -9.22 3.06
N LEU A 146 5.29 -9.42 1.81
CA LEU A 146 6.25 -8.59 1.08
C LEU A 146 5.47 -7.74 0.08
N VAL A 147 5.20 -6.49 0.45
CA VAL A 147 4.50 -5.54 -0.42
C VAL A 147 5.55 -4.88 -1.31
N LEU A 148 5.49 -5.15 -2.61
CA LEU A 148 6.42 -4.61 -3.59
C LEU A 148 6.14 -3.12 -3.80
N ARG A 149 7.19 -2.30 -3.72
CA ARG A 149 7.13 -0.83 -3.86
C ARG A 149 8.12 -0.36 -4.90
N ASN A 150 7.76 0.74 -5.57
CA ASN A 150 8.62 1.47 -6.47
C ASN A 150 8.38 2.98 -6.30
N ASN A 151 9.44 3.77 -6.19
CA ASN A 151 9.35 5.22 -5.95
C ASN A 151 9.60 6.10 -7.20
N ARG A 152 9.66 5.49 -8.39
CA ARG A 152 9.96 6.20 -9.64
C ARG A 152 8.94 7.31 -9.90
N THR A 153 9.44 8.44 -10.39
CA THR A 153 8.67 9.62 -10.79
C THR A 153 8.84 9.85 -12.30
N ASN A 154 7.96 10.63 -12.91
CA ASN A 154 8.15 11.13 -14.27
C ASN A 154 7.58 12.55 -14.40
N LYS A 155 7.71 13.17 -15.59
CA LYS A 155 7.21 14.55 -15.81
C LYS A 155 5.70 14.69 -15.58
N GLN A 156 4.93 13.63 -15.82
CA GLN A 156 3.48 13.62 -15.63
C GLN A 156 3.08 13.38 -14.16
N HIS A 157 3.91 12.64 -13.42
CA HIS A 157 3.69 12.20 -12.05
C HIS A 157 4.94 12.50 -11.20
N PRO A 158 5.17 13.78 -10.87
CA PRO A 158 6.36 14.20 -10.11
C PRO A 158 6.36 13.65 -8.68
N ASP A 159 5.19 13.40 -8.10
CA ASP A 159 5.03 12.81 -6.77
C ASP A 159 5.05 11.26 -6.77
N GLY A 160 5.32 10.64 -7.92
CA GLY A 160 5.49 9.19 -8.07
C GLY A 160 4.47 8.55 -9.02
N ILE A 161 4.95 7.67 -9.88
CA ILE A 161 4.12 6.91 -10.85
C ILE A 161 3.16 5.98 -10.10
N PHE A 162 3.68 5.32 -9.06
CA PHE A 162 2.95 4.37 -8.21
C PHE A 162 2.41 5.02 -6.92
N HIS A 163 2.03 6.30 -7.00
CA HIS A 163 1.60 7.14 -5.88
C HIS A 163 0.28 7.86 -6.22
N PRO A 164 -0.40 8.50 -5.24
CA PRO A 164 -1.53 9.37 -5.55
C PRO A 164 -1.16 10.38 -6.62
N HIS A 165 -1.93 10.41 -7.71
CA HIS A 165 -1.77 11.46 -8.71
C HIS A 165 -2.49 12.73 -8.28
N GLU A 166 -2.12 13.85 -8.89
CA GLU A 166 -2.62 15.20 -8.55
C GLU A 166 -4.15 15.27 -8.45
N GLU A 167 -4.84 14.53 -9.32
CA GLU A 167 -6.31 14.46 -9.39
C GLU A 167 -6.97 14.07 -8.06
N VAL A 168 -6.28 13.40 -7.14
CA VAL A 168 -6.84 12.96 -5.86
C VAL A 168 -6.17 13.55 -4.63
N HIS A 169 -5.21 14.45 -4.82
CA HIS A 169 -4.51 15.12 -3.71
C HIS A 169 -5.46 15.92 -2.81
N HIS A 170 -6.59 16.34 -3.35
CA HIS A 170 -7.66 16.99 -2.59
C HIS A 170 -8.21 16.08 -1.47
N ILE A 171 -8.20 14.75 -1.67
CA ILE A 171 -8.57 13.75 -0.67
C ILE A 171 -7.36 13.42 0.21
N LYS A 172 -6.28 12.94 -0.41
CA LYS A 172 -5.07 12.57 0.33
C LYS A 172 -3.86 12.75 -0.57
N LYS A 173 -2.97 13.66 -0.17
CA LYS A 173 -1.69 13.90 -0.83
C LYS A 173 -0.56 13.09 -0.19
N GLU A 174 -0.71 12.76 1.09
CA GLU A 174 0.30 12.09 1.90
C GLU A 174 0.60 10.68 1.40
N ASN A 175 1.85 10.26 1.58
CA ASN A 175 2.31 8.91 1.25
C ASN A 175 1.54 7.85 2.05
N ILE A 176 1.46 6.63 1.49
CA ILE A 176 0.81 5.50 2.14
C ILE A 176 1.80 4.81 3.07
N GLY A 177 1.49 4.84 4.37
CA GLY A 177 2.22 4.11 5.40
C GLY A 177 1.76 2.66 5.56
N LEU A 178 2.44 1.93 6.44
CA LEU A 178 2.19 0.52 6.75
C LEU A 178 0.71 0.19 7.03
N ILE A 179 0.03 1.00 7.85
CA ILE A 179 -1.35 0.74 8.28
C ILE A 179 -2.35 0.80 7.13
N GLU A 180 -2.14 1.72 6.20
CA GLU A 180 -2.96 1.88 5.02
C GLU A 180 -2.69 0.78 4.00
N VAL A 181 -1.42 0.35 3.90
CA VAL A 181 -1.02 -0.84 3.14
C VAL A 181 -1.80 -2.08 3.60
N MET A 182 -2.01 -2.20 4.91
CA MET A 182 -2.72 -3.31 5.55
C MET A 182 -4.26 -3.23 5.43
N GLY A 183 -4.81 -2.13 4.90
CA GLY A 183 -6.23 -1.99 4.59
C GLY A 183 -7.03 -1.05 5.50
N LEU A 184 -6.36 -0.22 6.30
CA LEU A 184 -7.02 0.83 7.09
C LEU A 184 -6.65 2.21 6.57
N ALA A 185 -7.58 2.86 5.86
CA ALA A 185 -7.39 4.20 5.34
C ALA A 185 -7.35 5.25 6.46
N VAL A 186 -6.25 6.01 6.55
CA VAL A 186 -6.10 7.13 7.48
C VAL A 186 -6.20 8.43 6.69
N LEU A 187 -7.32 9.13 6.86
CA LEU A 187 -7.62 10.36 6.12
C LEU A 187 -7.21 11.60 6.93
N PRO A 188 -6.80 12.70 6.27
CA PRO A 188 -6.53 13.97 6.92
C PRO A 188 -7.73 14.49 7.74
N GLY A 189 -7.48 15.06 8.92
CA GLY A 189 -8.52 15.60 9.79
C GLY A 189 -9.42 16.64 9.12
N ARG A 190 -8.84 17.46 8.23
CA ARG A 190 -9.57 18.48 7.43
C ARG A 190 -10.73 17.89 6.60
N LEU A 191 -10.59 16.64 6.12
CA LEU A 191 -11.65 16.01 5.34
C LEU A 191 -12.92 15.79 6.16
N ALA A 192 -12.82 15.63 7.48
CA ALA A 192 -13.99 15.49 8.33
C ALA A 192 -14.85 16.78 8.30
N GLU A 193 -14.19 17.93 8.36
CA GLU A 193 -14.83 19.25 8.28
C GLU A 193 -15.37 19.51 6.88
N GLU A 194 -14.57 19.28 5.83
CA GLU A 194 -14.96 19.46 4.42
C GLU A 194 -16.18 18.59 4.07
N LEU A 195 -16.22 17.33 4.50
CA LEU A 195 -17.36 16.44 4.28
C LEU A 195 -18.61 16.87 5.06
N SER A 196 -18.44 17.45 6.25
CA SER A 196 -19.56 18.00 7.02
C SER A 196 -20.17 19.21 6.31
N GLN A 197 -19.33 20.15 5.85
CA GLN A 197 -19.78 21.32 5.09
C GLN A 197 -20.43 20.93 3.77
N LEU A 198 -19.87 19.93 3.07
CA LEU A 198 -20.46 19.38 1.85
C LEU A 198 -21.87 18.81 2.11
N LYS A 199 -22.04 18.07 3.20
CA LYS A 199 -23.35 17.53 3.59
C LYS A 199 -24.36 18.64 3.80
N GLU A 200 -23.99 19.71 4.51
CA GLU A 200 -24.86 20.87 4.75
C GLU A 200 -25.21 21.61 3.45
N ALA A 201 -24.23 21.78 2.55
CA ALA A 201 -24.46 22.40 1.25
C ALA A 201 -25.43 21.58 0.39
N LEU A 202 -25.27 20.25 0.35
CA LEU A 202 -26.12 19.34 -0.43
C LEU A 202 -27.56 19.27 0.09
N LEU A 203 -27.77 19.49 1.38
CA LEU A 203 -29.11 19.53 2.00
C LEU A 203 -29.78 20.91 1.88
N SER A 204 -29.07 21.92 1.39
CA SER A 204 -29.62 23.27 1.25
C SER A 204 -30.47 23.43 -0.01
N GLN A 205 -31.36 24.43 -0.02
CA GLN A 205 -32.23 24.72 -1.17
C GLN A 205 -31.44 25.19 -2.42
N ASN A 206 -30.15 25.54 -2.29
CA ASN A 206 -29.28 25.96 -3.40
C ASN A 206 -27.86 25.33 -3.27
N PRO A 207 -27.72 24.01 -3.52
CA PRO A 207 -26.46 23.29 -3.31
C PRO A 207 -25.28 23.87 -4.06
N LEU A 208 -25.47 24.24 -5.33
CA LEU A 208 -24.42 24.74 -6.23
C LEU A 208 -23.89 26.13 -5.86
N LYS A 209 -24.66 26.93 -5.11
CA LYS A 209 -24.25 28.28 -4.67
C LYS A 209 -23.48 28.22 -3.35
N LYS A 210 -23.81 27.26 -2.48
CA LYS A 210 -23.12 27.02 -1.20
C LYS A 210 -21.94 26.05 -1.28
N SER A 211 -21.86 25.19 -2.30
CA SER A 211 -20.75 24.25 -2.49
C SER A 211 -19.49 24.86 -3.13
N LYS A 212 -19.58 26.10 -3.63
CA LYS A 212 -18.46 26.83 -4.27
C LYS A 212 -17.18 26.93 -3.42
N PRO A 213 -17.22 27.05 -2.08
CA PRO A 213 -15.99 27.11 -1.28
C PRO A 213 -15.36 25.73 -0.98
N VAL A 214 -16.15 24.64 -1.06
CA VAL A 214 -15.78 23.36 -0.38
C VAL A 214 -15.21 22.30 -1.32
N LEU A 215 -15.45 22.39 -2.64
CA LEU A 215 -15.05 21.33 -3.59
C LEU A 215 -14.37 21.79 -4.88
N LEU A 216 -14.27 23.10 -5.14
CA LEU A 216 -13.87 23.60 -6.47
C LEU A 216 -12.56 24.40 -6.50
N SER A 217 -11.81 24.50 -5.39
CA SER A 217 -10.61 25.32 -5.41
C SER A 217 -9.40 24.71 -6.14
N ARG A 218 -9.43 23.43 -6.55
CA ARG A 218 -8.41 22.87 -7.47
C ARG A 218 -8.98 21.81 -8.43
N ASN A 219 -9.24 22.23 -9.67
CA ASN A 219 -9.38 21.45 -10.92
C ASN A 219 -9.51 19.92 -10.81
N THR A 220 -10.68 19.38 -10.47
CA THR A 220 -10.95 17.95 -10.70
C THR A 220 -12.35 17.72 -11.27
N LYS A 221 -12.40 16.98 -12.39
CA LYS A 221 -13.64 16.53 -13.05
C LYS A 221 -14.57 15.72 -12.12
N HIS A 222 -14.08 15.27 -10.97
CA HIS A 222 -14.81 14.48 -9.98
C HIS A 222 -15.80 15.27 -9.13
N GLY A 223 -15.54 16.56 -8.83
CA GLY A 223 -16.51 17.41 -8.13
C GLY A 223 -17.82 17.62 -8.91
N GLN A 224 -17.76 17.46 -10.23
CA GLN A 224 -18.94 17.54 -11.11
C GLN A 224 -19.70 16.21 -11.20
N SER A 225 -19.03 15.05 -11.10
CA SER A 225 -19.68 13.75 -11.31
C SER A 225 -20.59 13.33 -10.15
N VAL A 226 -20.25 13.70 -8.92
CA VAL A 226 -21.10 13.46 -7.73
C VAL A 226 -22.39 14.28 -7.78
N CYS A 227 -22.39 15.43 -8.46
CA CYS A 227 -23.56 16.29 -8.62
C CYS A 227 -24.54 15.83 -9.71
N LEU A 228 -24.18 14.89 -10.60
CA LEU A 228 -24.94 14.63 -11.83
C LEU A 228 -25.85 13.40 -11.84
N LYS A 229 -25.89 12.57 -10.78
CA LYS A 229 -26.91 11.51 -10.67
C LYS A 229 -28.07 11.98 -9.79
N ARG A 230 -28.90 12.87 -10.35
CA ARG A 230 -30.21 13.28 -9.81
C ARG A 230 -31.17 12.09 -9.82
N THR A 231 -31.15 11.28 -8.77
CA THR A 231 -32.33 10.54 -8.32
C THR A 231 -32.85 11.21 -7.05
N PRO A 232 -34.17 11.18 -6.75
CA PRO A 232 -34.80 12.05 -5.76
C PRO A 232 -34.21 11.80 -4.36
N LEU A 233 -33.23 12.65 -4.00
CA LEU A 233 -32.32 12.44 -2.89
C LEU A 233 -32.79 13.19 -1.63
N GLN A 234 -34.07 13.09 -1.29
CA GLN A 234 -34.60 13.82 -0.13
C GLN A 234 -34.58 13.07 1.20
N ARG A 235 -34.17 11.78 1.26
CA ARG A 235 -34.11 11.04 2.55
C ARG A 235 -32.96 10.04 2.76
N ARG A 236 -31.97 9.93 1.85
CA ARG A 236 -30.88 8.92 1.97
C ARG A 236 -29.48 9.46 2.27
N ILE A 237 -29.35 10.76 2.56
CA ILE A 237 -28.07 11.37 2.97
C ILE A 237 -27.77 11.04 4.44
N GLN A 238 -27.43 9.78 4.70
CA GLN A 238 -26.94 9.34 6.01
C GLN A 238 -25.42 9.27 5.99
N LYS A 239 -24.76 9.46 7.15
CA LYS A 239 -23.29 9.31 7.33
C LYS A 239 -22.67 8.08 6.62
N PRO A 240 -23.33 6.90 6.53
CA PRO A 240 -22.79 5.74 5.82
C PRO A 240 -22.55 5.97 4.32
N PHE A 241 -23.34 6.83 3.66
CA PHE A 241 -23.20 7.07 2.21
C PHE A 241 -21.90 7.79 1.87
N TYR A 242 -21.59 8.89 2.55
CA TYR A 242 -20.33 9.62 2.33
C TYR A 242 -19.10 8.79 2.68
N LYS A 243 -19.16 8.03 3.77
CA LYS A 243 -18.08 7.11 4.15
C LYS A 243 -17.84 6.06 3.07
N LYS A 244 -18.91 5.57 2.43
CA LYS A 244 -18.83 4.62 1.31
C LYS A 244 -18.24 5.25 0.06
N GLU A 245 -18.68 6.44 -0.34
CA GLU A 245 -18.15 7.14 -1.52
C GLU A 245 -16.67 7.50 -1.36
N VAL A 246 -16.29 8.08 -0.22
CA VAL A 246 -14.88 8.38 0.09
C VAL A 246 -14.05 7.10 0.13
N GLY A 247 -14.58 6.03 0.73
CA GLY A 247 -13.95 4.71 0.74
C GLY A 247 -13.78 4.12 -0.67
N MET A 248 -14.75 4.33 -1.57
CA MET A 248 -14.66 3.90 -2.97
C MET A 248 -13.58 4.67 -3.73
N ILE A 249 -13.49 5.99 -3.54
CA ILE A 249 -12.41 6.77 -4.16
C ILE A 249 -11.05 6.31 -3.64
N PHE A 250 -10.93 6.12 -2.32
CA PHE A 250 -9.70 5.58 -1.73
C PHE A 250 -9.34 4.20 -2.29
N PHE A 251 -10.33 3.30 -2.43
CA PHE A 251 -10.13 1.98 -3.01
C PHE A 251 -9.69 2.04 -4.48
N LEU A 252 -10.32 2.89 -5.29
CA LEU A 252 -9.97 3.08 -6.69
C LEU A 252 -8.53 3.56 -6.83
N GLU A 253 -8.14 4.56 -6.02
CA GLU A 253 -6.77 5.07 -5.96
C GLU A 253 -5.76 3.99 -5.57
N PHE A 254 -6.08 3.25 -4.52
CA PHE A 254 -5.23 2.20 -3.99
C PHE A 254 -5.05 1.03 -4.99
N SER A 255 -6.07 0.73 -5.79
CA SER A 255 -6.06 -0.41 -6.73
C SER A 255 -5.52 -0.08 -8.13
N HIS A 256 -5.58 1.17 -8.57
CA HIS A 256 -5.24 1.56 -9.95
C HIS A 256 -3.93 2.34 -10.07
N ARG A 257 -3.62 3.18 -9.08
CA ARG A 257 -2.51 4.14 -9.20
C ARG A 257 -1.30 3.80 -8.33
N ARG A 258 -1.49 3.02 -7.26
CA ARG A 258 -0.47 2.82 -6.22
C ARG A 258 0.18 1.45 -6.19
N VAL A 259 0.02 0.72 -7.29
CA VAL A 259 0.38 -0.69 -7.42
C VAL A 259 1.42 -0.82 -8.50
N CYS A 260 2.60 -1.35 -8.16
CA CYS A 260 3.66 -1.63 -9.13
C CYS A 260 3.14 -2.51 -10.28
N LEU A 261 2.40 -3.57 -9.94
CA LEU A 261 1.84 -4.53 -10.88
C LEU A 261 0.31 -4.50 -10.75
N LYS A 262 -0.31 -3.60 -11.53
CA LYS A 262 -1.75 -3.26 -11.45
C LYS A 262 -2.64 -4.49 -11.61
N LYS A 263 -3.85 -4.44 -11.06
CA LYS A 263 -4.85 -5.55 -11.20
C LYS A 263 -5.53 -5.63 -12.58
N THR A 264 -4.95 -4.98 -13.60
CA THR A 264 -5.33 -5.17 -15.01
C THR A 264 -4.77 -6.49 -15.53
N GLU A 265 -5.28 -7.00 -16.66
CA GLU A 265 -4.73 -8.23 -17.27
C GLU A 265 -3.24 -8.09 -17.64
N GLN A 266 -2.82 -6.90 -18.08
CA GLN A 266 -1.41 -6.59 -18.32
C GLN A 266 -0.59 -6.66 -17.03
N GLY A 267 -1.06 -6.05 -15.93
CA GLY A 267 -0.32 -6.04 -14.68
C GLY A 267 -0.31 -7.40 -13.97
N LYS A 268 -1.36 -8.22 -14.11
CA LYS A 268 -1.32 -9.63 -13.68
C LYS A 268 -0.29 -10.45 -14.46
N THR A 269 -0.23 -10.25 -15.78
CA THR A 269 0.80 -10.88 -16.63
C THR A 269 2.19 -10.45 -16.21
N ALA A 270 2.40 -9.15 -15.97
CA ALA A 270 3.67 -8.62 -15.46
C ALA A 270 4.03 -9.21 -14.10
N PHE A 271 3.06 -9.38 -13.18
CA PHE A 271 3.33 -10.03 -11.90
C PHE A 271 3.75 -11.48 -12.10
N LYS A 272 3.08 -12.23 -12.98
CA LYS A 272 3.50 -13.59 -13.31
C LYS A 272 4.91 -13.64 -13.92
N ARG A 273 5.27 -12.68 -14.78
CA ARG A 273 6.65 -12.57 -15.31
C ARG A 273 7.67 -12.40 -14.18
N PHE A 274 7.41 -11.52 -13.21
CA PHE A 274 8.28 -11.41 -12.04
C PHE A 274 8.34 -12.70 -11.23
N ILE A 275 7.19 -13.35 -10.97
CA ILE A 275 7.19 -14.64 -10.26
C ILE A 275 8.00 -15.70 -11.00
N HIS A 276 7.96 -15.73 -12.34
CA HIS A 276 8.78 -16.65 -13.13
C HIS A 276 10.28 -16.45 -12.98
N THR A 277 10.76 -15.27 -12.57
CA THR A 277 12.19 -15.07 -12.26
C THR A 277 12.58 -15.62 -10.89
N LEU A 278 11.61 -15.96 -10.04
CA LEU A 278 11.82 -16.46 -8.67
C LEU A 278 11.78 -17.99 -8.57
N ILE A 279 11.33 -18.69 -9.63
CA ILE A 279 11.08 -20.14 -9.65
C ILE A 279 12.25 -20.86 -10.32
#